data_AF-A0A1H2JSI7-F1
#
_entry.id   AF-A0A1H2JSI7-F1
#
_cell.length_a   1.000
_cell.length_b   1.000
_cell.length_c   1.000
_cell.angle_alpha   90.00
_cell.angle_beta   90.00
_cell.angle_gamma   90.00
#
_symmetry.space_group_name_H-M   'P 1'
#
loop_
_entity.id
_entity.type
_entity.pdbx_description
1 polymer ?
#
loop_
_entity_poly.entity_id
_entity_poly.type
_entity_poly.pdbx_seq_one_letter_code
_entity_poly.pdbx_strand_id
1 'polypeptide(L)'
;MPSAVAASLVSLLDDLAERARDQINEPDLRPAISLVYDLGRLIAAGPEDDIRLAQAAVAGAREQLEVDGHVINTPEKALLGKERQAYLAGALWAINELMTVRLEQLGTARTPGDTTRRGQIRALVLEGLIAEGTVTPTELQARINKGGIDVRLDEISRTLGDLFSDDIVTPTQPGPGSDRRRKYFALTDAGRRKVAESAE
;
A
#
# COMPACT_ATOMS: atom_id res chain seq x y z
N MET A 1 -21.41 -6.27 17.09
CA MET A 1 -21.83 -7.61 16.59
C MET A 1 -20.79 -8.02 15.56
N PRO A 2 -20.09 -9.13 15.76
CA PRO A 2 -19.00 -9.51 14.87
C PRO A 2 -19.51 -9.80 13.47
N SER A 3 -18.71 -9.47 12.46
CA SER A 3 -19.06 -9.76 11.07
C SER A 3 -19.03 -11.27 10.78
N ALA A 4 -19.79 -11.70 9.78
CA ALA A 4 -19.76 -13.08 9.30
C ALA A 4 -18.35 -13.52 8.85
N VAL A 5 -17.54 -12.57 8.37
CA VAL A 5 -16.15 -12.79 7.97
C VAL A 5 -15.28 -13.10 9.19
N ALA A 6 -15.41 -12.31 10.27
CA ALA A 6 -14.66 -12.55 11.50
C ALA A 6 -15.03 -13.92 12.12
N ALA A 7 -16.32 -14.26 12.16
CA ALA A 7 -16.77 -15.57 12.66
C ALA A 7 -16.23 -16.76 11.83
N SER A 8 -16.20 -16.64 10.50
CA SER A 8 -15.61 -17.65 9.62
C SER A 8 -14.10 -17.81 9.85
N LEU A 9 -13.40 -16.70 10.14
CA LEU A 9 -11.96 -16.70 10.38
C LEU A 9 -11.61 -17.40 11.69
N VAL A 10 -12.42 -17.20 12.74
CA VAL A 10 -12.28 -17.94 14.01
C VAL A 10 -12.46 -19.44 13.79
N SER A 11 -13.51 -19.86 13.08
CA SER A 11 -13.76 -21.28 12.82
C SER A 11 -12.63 -21.95 12.02
N LEU A 12 -11.99 -21.22 11.09
CA LEU A 12 -10.87 -21.73 10.29
C LEU A 12 -9.57 -21.82 11.10
N LEU A 13 -9.34 -20.89 12.04
CA LEU A 13 -8.24 -20.95 13.00
C LEU A 13 -8.34 -22.17 13.91
N ASP A 14 -9.54 -22.44 14.44
CA ASP A 14 -9.78 -23.59 15.31
C ASP A 14 -9.58 -24.92 14.55
N ASP A 15 -10.15 -25.07 13.35
CA ASP A 15 -9.98 -26.28 12.51
C ASP A 15 -8.51 -26.52 12.11
N LEU A 16 -7.75 -25.46 11.80
CA LEU A 16 -6.31 -25.58 11.52
C LEU A 16 -5.50 -25.95 12.78
N ALA A 17 -5.84 -25.40 13.94
CA ALA A 17 -5.16 -25.71 15.20
C ALA A 17 -5.40 -27.17 15.61
N GLU A 18 -6.63 -27.67 15.45
CA GLU A 18 -6.99 -29.08 15.68
C GLU A 18 -6.22 -30.00 14.73
N ARG A 19 -6.25 -29.74 13.42
CA ARG A 19 -5.50 -30.55 12.43
C ARG A 19 -4.01 -30.59 12.69
N ALA A 20 -3.41 -29.45 13.04
CA ALA A 20 -2.00 -29.34 13.35
C ALA A 20 -1.63 -30.10 14.63
N ARG A 21 -2.53 -30.14 15.63
CA ARG A 21 -2.33 -30.89 16.88
C ARG A 21 -2.42 -32.40 16.67
N ASP A 22 -3.39 -32.85 15.90
CA ASP A 22 -3.70 -34.28 15.81
C ASP A 22 -2.56 -35.09 15.17
N GLN A 23 -1.64 -34.48 14.41
CA GLN A 23 -0.45 -35.10 13.78
C GLN A 23 -0.72 -36.40 12.97
N ILE A 24 -1.98 -36.77 12.76
CA ILE A 24 -2.38 -37.95 11.99
C ILE A 24 -2.21 -37.60 10.50
N ASN A 25 -1.13 -38.10 9.91
CA ASN A 25 -0.79 -38.02 8.47
C ASN A 25 -0.50 -36.60 7.93
N GLU A 26 0.61 -35.97 8.31
CA GLU A 26 1.14 -34.74 7.69
C GLU A 26 0.02 -33.77 7.24
N PRO A 27 -0.69 -33.15 8.19
CA PRO A 27 -1.91 -32.41 7.90
C PRO A 27 -1.66 -31.33 6.84
N ASP A 28 -2.58 -31.19 5.88
CA ASP A 28 -2.48 -30.14 4.86
C ASP A 28 -2.75 -28.77 5.47
N LEU A 29 -1.65 -28.03 5.72
CA LEU A 29 -1.68 -26.69 6.30
C LEU A 29 -1.64 -25.58 5.23
N ARG A 30 -1.76 -25.89 3.93
CA ARG A 30 -1.85 -24.87 2.87
C ARG A 30 -2.92 -23.79 3.11
N PRO A 31 -4.09 -24.08 3.74
CA PRO A 31 -5.07 -23.04 4.04
C PRO A 31 -4.55 -21.93 4.98
N ALA A 32 -3.48 -22.17 5.75
CA ALA A 32 -2.85 -21.14 6.57
C ALA A 32 -2.28 -19.97 5.75
N ILE A 33 -1.92 -20.20 4.48
CA ILE A 33 -1.47 -19.15 3.55
C ILE A 33 -2.59 -18.14 3.31
N SER A 34 -3.80 -18.61 3.00
CA SER A 34 -4.97 -17.76 2.79
C SER A 34 -5.41 -17.06 4.06
N LEU A 35 -5.29 -17.73 5.21
CA LEU A 35 -5.59 -17.15 6.52
C LEU A 35 -4.71 -15.91 6.82
N VAL A 36 -3.42 -15.94 6.49
CA VAL A 36 -2.53 -14.78 6.67
C VAL A 36 -3.02 -13.59 5.84
N TYR A 37 -3.47 -13.84 4.61
CA TYR A 37 -4.01 -12.80 3.74
C TYR A 37 -5.33 -12.21 4.28
N ASP A 38 -6.24 -13.06 4.76
CA ASP A 38 -7.52 -12.63 5.34
C ASP A 38 -7.34 -11.86 6.65
N LEU A 39 -6.42 -12.30 7.51
CA LEU A 39 -6.00 -11.55 8.70
C LEU A 39 -5.37 -10.21 8.32
N GLY A 40 -4.57 -10.16 7.27
CA GLY A 40 -4.00 -8.91 6.76
C GLY A 40 -5.06 -7.90 6.32
N ARG A 41 -6.08 -8.37 5.60
CA ARG A 41 -7.21 -7.51 5.21
C ARG A 41 -7.97 -7.00 6.42
N LEU A 42 -8.21 -7.89 7.40
CA LEU A 42 -8.92 -7.52 8.62
C LEU A 42 -8.12 -6.51 9.46
N ILE A 43 -6.80 -6.67 9.59
CA ILE A 43 -5.94 -5.72 10.30
C ILE A 43 -5.89 -4.36 9.58
N ALA A 44 -5.84 -4.37 8.25
CA ALA A 44 -5.67 -3.15 7.47
C ALA A 44 -6.92 -2.27 7.40
N ALA A 45 -8.11 -2.86 7.40
CA ALA A 45 -9.38 -2.17 7.13
C ALA A 45 -10.59 -2.64 7.96
N GLY A 46 -10.41 -3.63 8.84
CA GLY A 46 -11.49 -4.23 9.61
C GLY A 46 -11.99 -3.35 10.77
N PRO A 47 -13.24 -3.55 11.22
CA PRO A 47 -13.75 -2.94 12.44
C PRO A 47 -12.95 -3.37 13.68
N GLU A 48 -12.82 -2.48 14.67
CA GLU A 48 -12.07 -2.78 15.91
C GLU A 48 -12.58 -4.05 16.63
N ASP A 49 -13.91 -4.23 16.70
CA ASP A 49 -14.53 -5.41 17.32
C ASP A 49 -14.10 -6.72 16.63
N ASP A 50 -14.00 -6.73 15.31
CA ASP A 50 -13.60 -7.91 14.54
C ASP A 50 -12.10 -8.19 14.70
N ILE A 51 -11.28 -7.14 14.76
CA ILE A 51 -9.84 -7.27 15.04
C ILE A 51 -9.62 -7.88 16.43
N ARG A 52 -10.35 -7.39 17.45
CA ARG A 52 -10.27 -7.93 18.81
C ARG A 52 -10.72 -9.39 18.87
N LEU A 53 -11.76 -9.75 18.12
CA LEU A 53 -12.22 -11.14 18.03
C LEU A 53 -11.17 -12.04 17.36
N ALA A 54 -10.60 -11.61 16.23
CA ALA A 54 -9.55 -12.36 15.54
C ALA A 54 -8.29 -12.49 16.40
N GLN A 55 -7.91 -11.45 17.16
CA GLN A 55 -6.80 -11.51 18.10
C GLN A 55 -7.05 -12.57 19.19
N ALA A 56 -8.26 -12.63 19.74
CA ALA A 56 -8.62 -13.65 20.74
C ALA A 56 -8.56 -15.07 20.14
N ALA A 57 -9.04 -15.26 18.91
CA ALA A 57 -8.98 -16.54 18.21
C ALA A 57 -7.55 -16.99 17.90
N VAL A 58 -6.68 -16.08 17.43
CA VAL A 58 -5.25 -16.36 17.21
C VAL A 58 -4.56 -16.72 18.53
N ALA A 59 -4.88 -16.04 19.62
CA ALA A 59 -4.35 -16.36 20.95
C ALA A 59 -4.81 -17.75 21.41
N GLY A 60 -6.09 -18.09 21.21
CA GLY A 60 -6.64 -19.42 21.49
C GLY A 60 -5.99 -20.51 20.66
N ALA A 61 -5.85 -20.32 19.35
CA ALA A 61 -5.15 -21.25 18.46
C ALA A 61 -3.69 -21.45 18.86
N ARG A 62 -2.99 -20.39 19.30
CA ARG A 62 -1.62 -20.49 19.83
C ARG A 62 -1.57 -21.34 21.10
N GLU A 63 -2.45 -21.07 22.06
CA GLU A 63 -2.54 -21.85 23.30
C GLU A 63 -2.82 -23.32 23.00
N GLN A 64 -3.79 -23.58 22.13
CA GLN A 64 -4.16 -24.90 21.62
C GLN A 64 -3.00 -25.68 21.00
N LEU A 65 -2.06 -24.99 20.34
CA LEU A 65 -0.85 -25.59 19.81
C LEU A 65 0.22 -25.79 20.90
N GLU A 66 0.21 -24.99 21.97
CA GLU A 66 1.14 -25.13 23.11
C GLU A 66 0.74 -26.28 24.07
N VAL A 67 -0.54 -26.66 24.10
CA VAL A 67 -1.03 -27.80 24.91
C VAL A 67 -0.41 -29.11 24.39
N ASP A 68 -0.01 -29.98 25.33
CA ASP A 68 0.58 -31.32 25.17
C ASP A 68 2.11 -31.46 25.17
N GLY A 69 2.89 -30.38 25.28
CA GLY A 69 4.35 -30.51 25.43
C GLY A 69 5.08 -31.17 24.25
N HIS A 70 4.35 -31.51 23.18
CA HIS A 70 4.82 -32.06 21.92
C HIS A 70 5.27 -30.97 20.94
N VAL A 71 5.02 -29.69 21.22
CA VAL A 71 5.70 -28.58 20.53
C VAL A 71 7.12 -28.44 21.07
N ILE A 72 7.98 -29.32 20.55
CA ILE A 72 9.40 -29.37 20.85
C ILE A 72 10.08 -28.05 20.42
N ASN A 73 9.52 -27.37 19.41
CA ASN A 73 10.03 -26.14 18.83
C ASN A 73 9.02 -24.99 18.92
N THR A 74 9.05 -24.26 20.03
CA THR A 74 8.47 -22.90 20.04
C THR A 74 9.13 -22.07 18.93
N PRO A 75 8.49 -21.00 18.42
CA PRO A 75 9.11 -20.14 17.40
C PRO A 75 10.54 -19.70 17.77
N GLU A 76 10.77 -19.40 19.04
CA GLU A 76 12.09 -19.08 19.59
C GLU A 76 13.09 -20.25 19.46
N LYS A 77 12.69 -21.46 19.86
CA LYS A 77 13.53 -22.67 19.71
C LYS A 77 13.78 -23.04 18.25
N ALA A 78 12.78 -22.87 17.39
CA ALA A 78 12.89 -23.13 15.95
C ALA A 78 13.89 -22.17 15.28
N LEU A 79 13.86 -20.89 15.65
CA LEU A 79 14.79 -19.86 15.18
C LEU A 79 16.23 -20.05 15.69
N LEU A 80 16.41 -20.73 16.82
CA LEU A 80 17.73 -21.14 17.32
C LEU A 80 18.18 -22.51 16.80
N GLY A 81 17.26 -23.27 16.19
CA GLY A 81 17.46 -24.64 15.76
C GLY A 81 17.98 -24.81 14.32
N LYS A 82 17.82 -26.03 13.80
CA LYS A 82 18.19 -26.40 12.43
C LYS A 82 17.25 -25.82 11.38
N GLU A 83 16.00 -25.53 11.75
CA GLU A 83 14.95 -25.05 10.85
C GLU A 83 14.83 -23.51 10.81
N ARG A 84 15.76 -22.81 11.45
CA ARG A 84 15.75 -21.35 11.60
C ARG A 84 15.53 -20.56 10.30
N GLN A 85 16.07 -21.05 9.19
CA GLN A 85 15.93 -20.40 7.89
C GLN A 85 14.51 -20.52 7.34
N ALA A 86 13.87 -21.68 7.48
CA ALA A 86 12.50 -21.90 7.03
C ALA A 86 11.50 -21.10 7.87
N TYR A 87 11.67 -21.10 9.20
CA TYR A 87 10.84 -20.29 10.09
C TYR A 87 10.99 -18.79 9.82
N LEU A 88 12.21 -18.29 9.64
CA LEU A 88 12.44 -16.89 9.31
C LEU A 88 11.86 -16.52 7.94
N ALA A 89 12.02 -17.37 6.92
CA ALA A 89 11.46 -17.15 5.59
C ALA A 89 9.92 -17.09 5.64
N GLY A 90 9.28 -18.00 6.39
CA GLY A 90 7.82 -17.98 6.58
C GLY A 90 7.33 -16.71 7.28
N ALA A 91 8.04 -16.25 8.33
CA ALA A 91 7.71 -15.01 9.02
C ALA A 91 7.86 -13.78 8.11
N LEU A 92 8.95 -13.70 7.33
CA LEU A 92 9.18 -12.61 6.39
C LEU A 92 8.15 -12.61 5.25
N TRP A 93 7.76 -13.79 4.76
CA TRP A 93 6.69 -13.92 3.78
C TRP A 93 5.36 -13.39 4.34
N ALA A 94 4.97 -13.82 5.54
CA ALA A 94 3.74 -13.35 6.17
C ALA A 94 3.74 -11.83 6.38
N ILE A 95 4.86 -11.25 6.84
CA ILE A 95 5.02 -9.80 6.97
C ILE A 95 4.87 -9.10 5.61
N ASN A 96 5.48 -9.64 4.55
CA ASN A 96 5.38 -9.07 3.21
C ASN A 96 3.93 -9.08 2.68
N GLU A 97 3.16 -10.14 2.95
CA GLU A 97 1.74 -10.19 2.60
C GLU A 97 0.93 -9.11 3.33
N LEU A 98 1.16 -8.95 4.64
CA LEU A 98 0.52 -7.89 5.44
C LEU A 98 0.86 -6.50 4.90
N MET A 99 2.12 -6.27 4.54
CA MET A 99 2.57 -5.01 3.92
C MET A 99 1.91 -4.78 2.56
N THR A 100 1.80 -5.84 1.74
CA THR A 100 1.15 -5.77 0.42
C THR A 100 -0.30 -5.37 0.55
N VAL A 101 -1.06 -6.04 1.41
CA VAL A 101 -2.46 -5.70 1.68
C VAL A 101 -2.59 -4.27 2.22
N ARG A 102 -1.70 -3.85 3.12
CA ARG A 102 -1.72 -2.47 3.62
C ARG A 102 -1.43 -1.45 2.52
N LEU A 103 -0.50 -1.73 1.62
CA LEU A 103 -0.18 -0.86 0.48
C LEU A 103 -1.33 -0.79 -0.52
N GLU A 104 -2.01 -1.92 -0.80
CA GLU A 104 -3.22 -1.96 -1.63
C GLU A 104 -4.34 -1.08 -1.05
N GLN A 105 -4.55 -1.16 0.27
CA GLN A 105 -5.56 -0.36 0.98
C GLN A 105 -5.22 1.13 1.08
N LEU A 106 -3.95 1.50 1.07
CA LEU A 106 -3.52 2.91 1.05
C LEU A 106 -3.78 3.61 -0.29
N GLY A 107 -4.25 2.88 -1.31
CA GLY A 107 -4.83 3.43 -2.51
C GLY A 107 -4.12 2.98 -3.78
N THR A 108 -4.87 2.25 -4.61
CA THR A 108 -4.75 2.25 -6.07
C THR A 108 -5.00 3.65 -6.61
N ALA A 109 -3.93 4.44 -6.71
CA ALA A 109 -3.77 5.50 -7.70
C ALA A 109 -2.26 5.71 -7.88
N ARG A 110 -1.55 4.65 -8.25
CA ARG A 110 -0.15 4.77 -8.66
C ARG A 110 0.05 4.03 -9.97
N THR A 111 -0.03 4.81 -11.05
CA THR A 111 0.37 4.39 -12.39
C THR A 111 1.77 3.78 -12.30
N PRO A 112 2.16 2.77 -13.10
CA PRO A 112 3.48 2.12 -13.00
C PRO A 112 4.71 3.05 -13.07
N GLY A 113 4.55 4.34 -13.37
CA GLY A 113 5.58 5.37 -13.23
C GLY A 113 5.76 5.97 -11.83
N ASP A 114 4.73 5.96 -10.97
CA ASP A 114 4.65 6.66 -9.67
C ASP A 114 5.52 6.05 -8.56
N THR A 115 6.12 4.89 -8.80
CA THR A 115 7.13 4.31 -7.90
C THR A 115 8.50 4.95 -8.10
N THR A 116 8.74 5.57 -9.25
CA THR A 116 9.99 6.28 -9.54
C THR A 116 9.89 7.75 -9.13
N ARG A 117 11.01 8.35 -8.69
CA ARG A 117 11.07 9.80 -8.37
C ARG A 117 10.51 10.65 -9.52
N ARG A 118 10.77 10.26 -10.77
CA ARG A 118 10.26 10.94 -11.96
C ARG A 118 8.73 10.89 -12.05
N GLY A 119 8.10 9.74 -11.79
CA GLY A 119 6.64 9.64 -11.80
C GLY A 119 6.00 10.39 -10.64
N GLN A 120 6.59 10.32 -9.44
CA GLN A 120 6.11 11.10 -8.29
C GLN A 120 6.09 12.61 -8.60
N ILE A 121 7.17 13.12 -9.19
CA ILE A 121 7.24 14.54 -9.60
C ILE A 121 6.21 14.83 -10.70
N ARG A 122 6.00 13.92 -11.66
CA ARG A 122 4.95 14.04 -12.68
C ARG A 122 3.55 14.15 -12.07
N ALA A 123 3.22 13.28 -11.12
CA ALA A 123 1.92 13.29 -10.43
C ALA A 123 1.71 14.61 -9.67
N LEU A 124 2.72 15.05 -8.90
CA LEU A 124 2.66 16.29 -8.14
C LEU A 124 2.53 17.54 -9.02
N VAL A 125 3.21 17.56 -10.17
CA VAL A 125 3.08 18.64 -11.16
C VAL A 125 1.67 18.68 -11.74
N LEU A 126 1.10 17.52 -12.09
CA LEU A 126 -0.28 17.44 -12.59
C LEU A 126 -1.29 17.87 -11.54
N GLU A 127 -1.15 17.44 -10.29
CA GLU A 127 -2.01 17.86 -9.18
C GLU A 127 -2.00 19.38 -8.97
N GLY A 128 -0.81 20.00 -9.01
CA GLY A 128 -0.68 21.45 -8.93
C GLY A 128 -1.37 22.18 -10.09
N LEU A 129 -1.26 21.64 -11.31
CA LEU A 129 -1.92 22.19 -12.50
C LEU A 129 -3.45 22.06 -12.45
N ILE A 130 -3.98 20.95 -11.91
CA ILE A 130 -5.43 20.76 -11.73
C ILE A 130 -5.99 21.80 -10.76
N ALA A 131 -5.28 22.05 -9.66
CA ALA A 131 -5.78 22.89 -8.58
C ALA A 131 -5.82 24.39 -8.93
N GLU A 132 -4.86 24.88 -9.70
CA GLU A 132 -4.69 26.33 -9.94
C GLU A 132 -4.94 26.74 -11.40
N GLY A 133 -5.06 25.77 -12.30
CA GLY A 133 -5.35 25.97 -13.72
C GLY A 133 -4.17 26.54 -14.52
N THR A 134 -3.56 27.64 -14.06
CA THR A 134 -2.42 28.31 -14.70
C THR A 134 -1.33 28.61 -13.67
N VAL A 135 -0.14 28.02 -13.83
CA VAL A 135 0.95 28.09 -12.83
C VAL A 135 2.33 28.20 -13.48
N THR A 136 3.28 28.78 -12.74
CA THR A 136 4.70 28.79 -13.11
C THR A 136 5.48 27.62 -12.48
N PRO A 137 6.64 27.22 -13.03
CA PRO A 137 7.48 26.18 -12.44
C PRO A 137 7.89 26.48 -10.99
N THR A 138 8.12 27.75 -10.65
CA THR A 138 8.52 28.18 -9.31
C THR A 138 7.36 28.08 -8.31
N GLU A 139 6.13 28.39 -8.72
CA GLU A 139 4.93 28.23 -7.88
C GLU A 139 4.66 26.75 -7.60
N LEU A 140 4.77 25.90 -8.63
CA LEU A 140 4.70 24.44 -8.47
C LEU A 140 5.75 23.94 -7.47
N GLN A 141 6.99 24.39 -7.59
CA GLN A 141 8.07 24.01 -6.67
C GLN A 141 7.76 24.39 -5.22
N ALA A 142 7.39 25.66 -5.00
CA ALA A 142 7.09 26.16 -3.67
C ALA A 142 5.94 25.38 -3.01
N ARG A 143 4.91 25.03 -3.80
CA ARG A 143 3.77 24.24 -3.33
C ARG A 143 4.17 22.80 -2.98
N ILE A 144 4.90 22.12 -3.86
CA ILE A 144 5.35 20.74 -3.63
C ILE A 144 6.26 20.67 -2.40
N ASN A 145 7.19 21.61 -2.27
CA ASN A 145 8.07 21.71 -1.11
C ASN A 145 7.31 22.02 0.18
N LYS A 146 6.25 22.84 0.13
CA LYS A 146 5.34 23.06 1.26
C LYS A 146 4.59 21.79 1.68
N GLY A 147 4.35 20.86 0.74
CA GLY A 147 3.81 19.52 0.99
C GLY A 147 4.81 18.54 1.60
N GLY A 148 6.05 18.95 1.88
CA GLY A 148 7.07 18.15 2.55
C GLY A 148 7.96 17.32 1.61
N ILE A 149 7.81 17.48 0.30
CA ILE A 149 8.65 16.78 -0.70
C ILE A 149 9.62 17.79 -1.30
N ASP A 150 10.93 17.62 -1.07
CA ASP A 150 11.95 18.49 -1.65
C ASP A 150 12.22 18.13 -3.12
N VAL A 151 11.72 18.98 -4.02
CA VAL A 151 11.88 18.86 -5.47
C VAL A 151 12.66 20.05 -6.01
N ARG A 152 13.62 19.77 -6.89
CA ARG A 152 14.40 20.82 -7.56
C ARG A 152 13.65 21.41 -8.75
N LEU A 153 13.90 22.68 -9.02
CA LEU A 153 13.25 23.41 -10.12
C LEU A 153 13.57 22.80 -11.50
N ASP A 154 14.75 22.20 -11.68
CA ASP A 154 15.13 21.52 -12.92
C ASP A 154 14.32 20.25 -13.15
N GLU A 155 13.97 19.52 -12.09
CA GLU A 155 13.12 18.33 -12.17
C GLU A 155 11.70 18.69 -12.61
N ILE A 156 11.14 19.78 -12.07
CA ILE A 156 9.83 20.30 -12.49
C ILE A 156 9.88 20.78 -13.94
N SER A 157 10.93 21.50 -14.32
CA SER A 157 11.08 22.01 -15.68
C SER A 157 11.19 20.89 -16.71
N ARG A 158 11.95 19.82 -16.41
CA ARG A 158 12.02 18.62 -17.26
C ARG A 158 10.66 17.93 -17.37
N THR A 159 9.97 17.77 -16.24
CA THR A 159 8.65 17.15 -16.19
C THR A 159 7.61 17.92 -17.01
N LEU A 160 7.61 19.26 -16.92
CA LEU A 160 6.75 20.11 -17.76
C LEU A 160 7.12 20.00 -19.25
N GLY A 161 8.41 19.83 -19.58
CA GLY A 161 8.86 19.57 -20.95
C GLY A 161 8.37 18.22 -21.49
N ASP A 162 8.40 17.17 -20.66
CA ASP A 162 7.86 15.85 -21.00
C ASP A 162 6.33 15.94 -21.22
N LEU A 163 5.61 16.56 -20.28
CA LEU A 163 4.15 16.73 -20.37
C LEU A 163 3.73 17.59 -21.57
N PHE A 164 4.56 18.57 -21.95
CA PHE A 164 4.33 19.38 -23.16
C PHE A 164 4.51 18.53 -24.42
N SER A 165 5.53 17.67 -24.44
CA SER A 165 5.77 16.74 -25.56
C SER A 165 4.65 15.70 -25.70
N ASP A 166 4.01 15.33 -24.58
CA ASP A 166 2.87 14.43 -24.52
C ASP A 166 1.50 15.10 -24.82
N ASP A 167 1.50 16.40 -25.16
CA ASP A 167 0.31 17.25 -25.39
C ASP A 167 -0.65 17.33 -24.17
N ILE A 168 -0.11 17.16 -22.96
CA ILE A 168 -0.88 17.22 -21.71
C ILE A 168 -0.95 18.66 -21.16
N VAL A 169 0.13 19.42 -21.32
CA VAL A 169 0.22 20.82 -20.88
C VAL A 169 0.61 21.72 -22.05
N THR A 170 0.22 22.99 -21.96
CA THR A 170 0.60 24.01 -22.94
C THR A 170 1.07 25.29 -22.24
N PRO A 171 2.07 26.00 -22.79
CA PRO A 171 2.39 27.34 -22.35
C PRO A 171 1.20 28.27 -22.58
N THR A 172 0.84 29.06 -21.58
CA THR A 172 -0.26 30.03 -21.66
C THR A 172 0.23 31.43 -21.33
N GLN A 173 -0.58 32.43 -21.68
CA GLN A 173 -0.30 33.80 -21.29
C GLN A 173 -0.56 33.99 -19.79
N PRO A 174 0.21 34.89 -19.12
CA PRO A 174 -0.08 35.28 -17.76
C PRO A 174 -1.49 35.86 -17.63
N GLY A 175 -2.13 35.63 -16.49
CA GLY A 175 -3.37 36.31 -16.14
C GLY A 175 -3.19 37.84 -16.05
N PRO A 176 -4.29 38.61 -16.04
CA PRO A 176 -4.24 40.05 -15.82
C PRO A 176 -3.52 40.38 -14.50
N GLY A 177 -2.49 41.22 -14.55
CA GLY A 177 -1.68 41.60 -13.38
C GLY A 177 -0.52 40.66 -13.04
N SER A 178 -0.33 39.58 -13.78
CA SER A 178 0.79 38.65 -13.61
C SER A 178 2.07 39.09 -14.32
N ASP A 179 3.22 38.59 -13.84
CA ASP A 179 4.53 38.93 -14.40
C ASP A 179 4.71 38.34 -15.80
N ARG A 180 4.70 39.21 -16.82
CA ARG A 180 4.86 38.84 -18.24
C ARG A 180 6.20 38.21 -18.58
N ARG A 181 7.20 38.27 -17.70
CA ARG A 181 8.52 37.66 -17.92
C ARG A 181 8.55 36.18 -17.57
N ARG A 182 7.56 35.68 -16.81
CA ARG A 182 7.49 34.28 -16.40
C ARG A 182 6.75 33.44 -17.42
N LYS A 183 7.14 32.17 -17.52
CA LYS A 183 6.43 31.16 -18.32
C LYS A 183 5.34 30.52 -17.46
N TYR A 184 4.12 30.55 -17.97
CA TYR A 184 2.96 29.94 -17.36
C TYR A 184 2.54 28.70 -18.14
N PHE A 185 2.07 27.69 -17.43
CA PHE A 185 1.61 26.43 -18.00
C PHE A 185 0.20 26.13 -17.52
N ALA A 186 -0.61 25.53 -18.39
CA ALA A 186 -1.96 25.07 -18.10
C ALA A 186 -2.21 23.71 -18.77
N LEU A 187 -3.17 22.94 -18.24
CA LEU A 187 -3.63 21.70 -18.88
C LEU A 187 -4.33 21.99 -20.21
N THR A 188 -4.03 21.19 -21.22
CA THR A 188 -4.80 21.15 -22.48
C THR A 188 -6.14 20.44 -22.26
N ASP A 189 -7.06 20.53 -23.22
CA ASP A 189 -8.30 19.74 -23.18
C ASP A 189 -8.04 18.23 -23.26
N ALA A 190 -6.98 17.82 -23.95
CA ALA A 190 -6.53 16.43 -23.98
C ALA A 190 -5.93 16.02 -22.62
N GLY A 191 -5.12 16.88 -22.01
CA GLY A 191 -4.53 16.66 -20.69
C GLY A 191 -5.59 16.55 -19.60
N ARG A 192 -6.60 17.44 -19.60
CA ARG A 192 -7.73 17.37 -18.66
C ARG A 192 -8.47 16.03 -18.74
N ARG A 193 -8.74 15.54 -19.96
CA ARG A 193 -9.40 14.24 -20.18
C ARG A 193 -8.55 13.06 -19.71
N LYS A 194 -7.27 13.01 -20.08
CA LYS A 194 -6.34 11.95 -19.64
C LYS A 194 -6.21 11.88 -18.12
N VAL A 195 -6.17 13.04 -17.47
CA VAL A 195 -6.09 13.12 -16.01
C VAL A 195 -7.40 12.65 -15.36
N ALA A 196 -8.56 13.02 -15.93
CA ALA A 196 -9.86 12.56 -15.45
C ALA A 196 -10.02 11.02 -15.61
N GLU A 197 -9.61 10.46 -16.74
CA GLU A 197 -9.60 9.01 -17.00
C GLU A 197 -8.64 8.23 -16.07
N SER A 198 -7.63 8.89 -15.51
CA SER A 198 -6.69 8.27 -14.57
C SER A 198 -7.11 8.41 -13.10
N ALA A 199 -8.20 9.13 -12.83
CA ALA A 199 -8.76 9.34 -11.49
C ALA A 199 -10.03 8.50 -11.23
N GLU A 200 -10.55 7.83 -12.26
CA GLU A 200 -11.60 6.80 -12.20
C GLU A 200 -10.98 5.39 -12.06
#